data_AF-A0A161ZN41-F1
#
_entry.id   AF-A0A161ZN41-F1
#
_cell.length_a   1.000
_cell.length_b   1.000
_cell.length_c   1.000
_cell.angle_alpha   90.00
_cell.angle_beta   90.00
_cell.angle_gamma   90.00
#
_symmetry.space_group_name_H-M   'P 1'
#
loop_
_entity.id
_entity.type
_entity.pdbx_description
1 polymer ?
#
loop_
_entity_poly.entity_id
_entity_poly.type
_entity_poly.pdbx_seq_one_letter_code
_entity_poly.pdbx_strand_id
1 'polypeptide(L)'
;MRPIAGQSPAPINVPKGCAYHPRCPLATDECVQTDPPFDHPTPEHAVACYHWQEAQEEIELNYEELLQANPAESTTEKRGEGQ
;
A
#
# COMPACT_ATOMS: atom_id res chain seq x y z
N MET A 1 4.73 -2.81 -10.81
CA MET A 1 4.47 -2.72 -9.35
C MET A 1 4.30 -1.24 -9.00
N ARG A 2 3.12 -0.82 -8.52
CA ARG A 2 2.88 0.57 -8.07
C ARG A 2 3.46 0.71 -6.65
N PRO A 3 4.48 1.57 -6.41
CA PRO A 3 5.05 1.71 -5.09
C PRO A 3 4.05 2.37 -4.14
N ILE A 4 4.00 1.90 -2.89
CA ILE A 4 3.26 2.59 -1.83
C ILE A 4 3.93 3.96 -1.64
N ALA A 5 3.15 5.04 -1.61
CA ALA A 5 3.69 6.37 -1.35
C ALA A 5 4.30 6.46 0.07
N GLY A 6 5.26 7.38 0.25
CA GLY A 6 5.96 7.59 1.53
C GLY A 6 7.26 6.80 1.69
N GLN A 7 7.90 6.92 2.86
CA GLN A 7 9.17 6.25 3.18
C GLN A 7 9.04 5.39 4.43
N SER A 8 9.72 4.24 4.47
CA SER A 8 9.77 3.45 5.70
C SER A 8 10.41 4.27 6.82
N PRO A 9 9.87 4.20 8.05
CA PRO A 9 10.51 4.84 9.19
C PRO A 9 11.90 4.24 9.41
N ALA A 10 12.84 5.06 9.89
CA ALA A 10 14.15 4.57 10.27
C ALA A 10 14.00 3.55 11.42
N PRO A 11 14.70 2.40 11.41
CA PRO A 11 14.52 1.36 12.43
C PRO A 11 14.77 1.82 13.87
N ILE A 12 15.61 2.86 14.04
CA ILE A 12 15.92 3.48 15.33
C ILE A 12 14.79 4.37 15.85
N ASN A 13 13.98 4.95 14.94
CA ASN A 13 12.92 5.91 15.26
C ASN A 13 11.58 5.33 14.83
N VAL A 14 11.15 4.29 15.55
CA VAL A 14 9.81 3.73 15.39
C VAL A 14 8.80 4.80 15.84
N PRO A 15 7.82 5.15 14.98
CA PRO A 15 6.77 6.08 15.37
C PRO A 15 5.95 5.53 16.54
N LYS A 16 5.35 6.43 17.33
CA LYS A 16 4.45 6.04 18.41
C LYS A 16 3.13 5.52 17.85
N GLY A 17 2.48 4.62 18.59
CA GLY A 17 1.26 3.96 18.12
C GLY A 17 1.53 3.05 16.93
N CYS A 18 0.54 2.93 16.04
CA CYS A 18 0.60 2.08 14.85
C CYS A 18 1.79 2.44 13.94
N ALA A 19 2.73 1.52 13.76
CA ALA A 19 3.93 1.71 12.94
C ALA A 19 3.66 2.15 11.48
N TYR A 20 2.44 1.89 10.97
CA TYR A 20 2.02 2.21 9.62
C TYR A 20 1.30 3.56 9.49
N HIS A 21 0.95 4.23 10.58
CA HIS A 21 0.21 5.50 10.56
C HIS A 21 0.86 6.60 9.67
N PRO A 22 2.20 6.69 9.48
CA PRO A 22 2.79 7.73 8.61
C PRO A 22 2.51 7.54 7.11
N ARG A 23 2.05 6.36 6.71
CA ARG A 23 1.82 6.00 5.29
C ARG A 23 0.44 5.40 5.03
N CYS A 24 -0.35 5.17 6.08
CA CYS A 24 -1.68 4.58 5.96
C CYS A 24 -2.69 5.66 5.51
N PRO A 25 -3.46 5.44 4.44
CA PRO A 25 -4.50 6.38 4.02
C PRO A 25 -5.66 6.47 5.01
N LEU A 26 -5.84 5.45 5.86
CA LEU A 26 -6.86 5.38 6.91
C LEU A 26 -6.34 5.81 8.29
N ALA A 27 -5.19 6.46 8.36
CA ALA A 27 -4.62 6.87 9.64
C ALA A 27 -5.49 7.91 10.35
N THR A 28 -5.88 7.62 11.59
CA THR A 28 -6.59 8.55 12.49
C THR A 28 -5.70 8.95 13.67
N ASP A 29 -6.14 9.90 14.49
CA ASP A 29 -5.41 10.32 15.70
C ASP A 29 -5.17 9.16 16.69
N GLU A 30 -6.06 8.16 16.72
CA GLU A 30 -5.90 6.96 17.54
C GLU A 30 -4.71 6.12 17.08
N CYS A 31 -4.51 5.99 15.76
CA CYS A 31 -3.37 5.29 15.17
C CYS A 31 -2.02 5.92 15.55
N VAL A 32 -1.98 7.21 15.86
CA VAL A 32 -0.75 7.94 16.25
C VAL A 32 -0.46 7.83 17.75
N GLN A 33 -1.52 7.72 18.56
CA GLN A 33 -1.42 7.79 20.01
C GLN A 33 -1.24 6.42 20.65
N THR A 34 -1.88 5.39 20.10
CA THR A 34 -1.95 4.06 20.70
C THR A 34 -1.70 2.95 19.69
N ASP A 35 -1.15 1.84 20.18
CA ASP A 35 -0.99 0.62 19.40
C ASP A 35 -2.34 -0.10 19.25
N PRO A 36 -2.70 -0.55 18.04
CA PRO A 36 -3.95 -1.26 17.81
C PRO A 36 -3.99 -2.60 18.57
N PRO A 37 -5.17 -3.02 19.03
CA PRO A 37 -5.34 -4.33 19.64
C PRO A 37 -5.05 -5.45 18.64
N PHE A 38 -4.67 -6.61 19.16
CA PHE A 38 -4.48 -7.82 18.35
C PHE A 38 -5.80 -8.60 18.29
N ASP A 39 -6.48 -8.48 17.15
CA ASP A 39 -7.79 -9.07 16.90
C ASP A 39 -7.70 -10.29 15.97
N HIS A 40 -8.69 -11.16 16.05
CA HIS A 40 -8.80 -12.39 15.25
C HIS A 40 -10.09 -12.35 14.41
N PRO A 41 -10.10 -11.71 13.23
CA PRO A 41 -11.29 -11.61 12.38
C PRO A 41 -11.76 -12.97 11.87
N THR A 42 -10.83 -13.93 11.70
CA THR A 42 -11.13 -15.34 11.44
C THR A 42 -10.21 -16.21 12.31
N PRO A 43 -10.48 -17.52 12.48
CA PRO A 43 -9.62 -18.36 13.31
C PRO A 43 -8.21 -18.57 12.71
N GLU A 44 -8.04 -18.31 11.40
CA GLU A 44 -6.77 -18.44 10.68
C GLU A 44 -6.01 -17.12 10.52
N HIS A 45 -6.68 -15.98 10.72
CA HIS A 45 -6.10 -14.65 10.49
C HIS A 45 -6.12 -13.82 11.76
N ALA A 46 -5.06 -13.05 11.95
CA ALA A 46 -4.97 -12.07 13.02
C ALA A 46 -4.60 -10.70 12.44
N VAL A 47 -5.04 -9.65 13.11
CA VAL A 47 -4.87 -8.27 12.66
C VAL A 47 -4.56 -7.35 13.83
N ALA A 48 -3.70 -6.37 13.58
CA ALA A 48 -3.42 -5.28 14.51
C ALA A 48 -3.67 -3.95 13.78
N CYS A 49 -4.94 -3.63 13.57
CA CYS A 49 -5.38 -2.42 12.86
C CYS A 49 -6.74 -1.99 13.41
N TYR A 50 -6.94 -0.69 13.63
CA TYR A 50 -8.22 -0.14 14.08
C TYR A 50 -9.30 -0.21 13.00
N HIS A 51 -8.92 -0.07 11.72
CA HIS A 51 -9.84 0.09 10.59
C HIS A 51 -9.75 -1.10 9.61
N TRP A 52 -9.56 -2.32 10.13
CA TRP A 52 -9.37 -3.50 9.27
C TRP A 52 -10.63 -3.86 8.47
N GLN A 53 -11.81 -3.45 8.95
CA GLN A 53 -13.09 -3.70 8.28
C GLN A 53 -13.24 -2.79 7.06
N GLU A 54 -12.93 -1.50 7.21
CA GLU A 54 -13.00 -0.47 6.17
C GLU A 54 -11.86 -0.60 5.16
N ALA A 55 -10.69 -1.10 5.61
CA ALA A 55 -9.52 -1.28 4.74
C ALA A 55 -9.79 -2.12 3.49
N GLN A 56 -10.73 -3.07 3.55
CA GLN A 56 -11.08 -3.89 2.39
C GLN A 56 -11.80 -3.11 1.28
N GLU A 57 -12.53 -2.06 1.65
CA GLU A 57 -13.32 -1.26 0.73
C GLU A 57 -12.54 -0.03 0.25
N GLU A 58 -11.78 0.58 1.14
CA GLU A 58 -11.10 1.87 0.91
C GLU A 58 -9.69 1.72 0.30
N ILE A 59 -9.04 0.57 0.47
CA ILE A 59 -7.69 0.34 -0.08
C ILE A 59 -7.82 -0.40 -1.41
N GLU A 60 -7.69 0.35 -2.50
CA GLU A 60 -7.67 -0.18 -3.85
C GLU A 60 -6.49 -1.16 -4.06
N LEU A 61 -6.78 -2.45 -4.15
CA LEU A 61 -5.81 -3.48 -4.50
C LEU A 61 -5.68 -3.56 -6.02
N ASN A 62 -4.66 -2.88 -6.53
CA ASN A 62 -4.47 -2.70 -7.98
C ASN A 62 -3.82 -3.91 -8.69
N TYR A 63 -4.25 -5.12 -8.37
CA TYR A 63 -3.66 -6.35 -8.92
C TYR A 63 -3.97 -6.51 -10.42
N GLU A 64 -5.15 -6.07 -10.87
CA GLU A 64 -5.60 -6.23 -12.26
C GLU A 64 -4.86 -5.31 -13.24
N GLU A 65 -4.62 -4.04 -12.88
CA GLU A 65 -3.86 -3.10 -13.73
C GLU A 65 -2.39 -3.55 -13.89
N LEU A 66 -1.83 -4.25 -12.89
CA LEU A 66 -0.49 -4.82 -12.95
C LEU A 66 -0.37 -6.05 -13.86
N LEU A 67 -1.47 -6.80 -14.08
CA LEU A 67 -1.50 -7.95 -14.99
C LEU A 67 -1.77 -7.55 -16.45
N GLN A 68 -2.38 -6.38 -16.68
CA GLN A 68 -2.72 -5.88 -18.03
C GLN A 68 -1.57 -5.10 -18.71
N ALA A 69 -0.57 -4.64 -17.96
CA ALA A 69 0.62 -3.97 -18.49
C ALA A 69 1.64 -4.97 -19.07
N ASN A 70 1.34 -5.59 -20.22
CA ASN A 70 2.32 -6.37 -20.99
C ASN A 70 3.18 -5.44 -21.88
N PRO A 71 4.53 -5.39 -21.72
CA PRO A 71 5.41 -4.47 -22.46
C PRO A 71 5.75 -4.92 -23.90
N ALA A 72 4.88 -5.66 -24.60
CA ALA A 72 5.18 -6.17 -25.95
C ALA A 72 4.86 -5.19 -27.11
N GLU A 73 4.41 -3.97 -26.82
CA GLU A 73 4.11 -2.96 -27.85
C GLU A 73 4.80 -1.62 -27.57
N SER A 74 6.13 -1.62 -27.52
CA SER A 74 6.88 -0.35 -27.54
C SER A 74 8.27 -0.48 -28.15
N THR A 75 8.37 -0.98 -29.39
CA THR A 75 9.53 -0.69 -30.26
C THR A 75 9.12 -0.70 -31.73
N THR A 76 8.57 0.41 -32.24
CA THR A 76 8.76 0.80 -33.64
C THR A 76 9.00 2.30 -33.69
N GLU A 77 10.21 2.69 -33.29
CA GLU A 77 10.74 4.01 -33.61
C GLU A 77 10.82 4.10 -35.15
N LYS A 78 9.98 4.95 -35.73
CA LYS A 78 10.01 5.32 -37.14
C LYS A 78 11.36 5.99 -37.43
N ARG A 79 12.33 5.22 -37.93
CA ARG A 79 13.46 5.81 -38.67
C ARG A 79 12.91 6.29 -40.01
N GLY A 80 12.72 7.60 -40.13
CA GLY A 80 12.51 8.25 -41.42
C GLY A 80 13.78 8.14 -42.24
N GLU A 81 13.72 7.46 -43.38
CA GLU A 81 14.66 7.66 -44.48
C GLU A 81 13.94 8.54 -45.49
N GLY A 82 14.40 9.79 -45.55
CA GLY A 82 14.16 10.68 -46.67
C GLY A 82 15.29 10.50 -47.69
N GLN A 83 14.89 10.60 -48.96
CA GLN A 83 15.68 10.67 -50.19
C GLN A 83 16.25 9.36 -50.75
#